data_AF-A0A7S2M400-F1
#
_entry.id   AF-A0A7S2M400-F1
#
_cell.length_a   1.000
_cell.length_b   1.000
_cell.length_c   1.000
_cell.angle_alpha   90.00
_cell.angle_beta   90.00
_cell.angle_gamma   90.00
#
_symmetry.space_group_name_H-M   'P 1'
#
loop_
_entity.id
_entity.type
_entity.pdbx_description
1 polymer ?
#
loop_
_entity_poly.entity_id
_entity_poly.type
_entity_poly.pdbx_seq_one_letter_code
_entity_poly.pdbx_strand_id
1 'polypeptide(L)'
;VRNSGAGRVLVTSSISAGSRDALDDLQCSSGWSDHRAYEVSKLCDAMIAMELHDRYGDPPRLTFHTMDPGTVDTKMLRAGWGQGAPVSTATTSFEMLTEDQYQ
;
A
#
# COMPACT_ATOMS: atom_id res chain seq x y z
N VAL A 1 -28.82 6.90 -3.31
CA VAL A 1 -27.38 6.70 -3.03
C VAL A 1 -27.21 6.70 -1.51
N ARG A 2 -26.72 5.62 -0.90
CA ARG A 2 -26.40 5.64 0.55
C ARG A 2 -25.22 6.59 0.72
N ASN A 3 -25.44 7.74 1.36
CA ASN A 3 -24.37 8.64 1.72
C ASN A 3 -23.68 8.03 2.95
N SER A 4 -22.62 7.27 2.73
CA SER A 4 -21.82 6.72 3.81
C SER A 4 -21.13 7.88 4.53
N GLY A 5 -21.56 8.21 5.75
CA GLY A 5 -20.93 9.28 6.55
C GLY A 5 -19.51 8.95 7.05
N ALA A 6 -18.94 7.83 6.58
CA ALA A 6 -17.59 7.36 6.86
C ALA A 6 -17.10 6.51 5.68
N GLY A 7 -15.83 6.62 5.29
CA GLY A 7 -15.24 5.88 4.16
C GLY A 7 -13.86 5.36 4.52
N ARG A 8 -13.39 4.32 3.82
CA ARG A 8 -12.05 3.75 4.04
C ARG A 8 -11.32 3.62 2.71
N VAL A 9 -10.05 4.00 2.72
CA VAL A 9 -9.12 3.84 1.60
C VAL A 9 -7.95 3.02 2.09
N LEU A 10 -7.62 1.93 1.39
CA LEU A 10 -6.46 1.10 1.69
C LEU A 10 -5.50 1.15 0.50
N VAL A 11 -4.27 1.57 0.74
CA VAL A 11 -3.19 1.58 -0.25
C VAL A 11 -2.22 0.45 0.07
N THR A 12 -2.18 -0.58 -0.77
CA THR A 12 -1.31 -1.74 -0.58
C THR A 12 0.15 -1.39 -0.92
N SER A 13 0.94 -1.17 0.12
CA SER A 13 2.40 -0.98 0.04
C SER A 13 3.11 -2.35 0.12
N SER A 14 4.33 -2.41 0.66
CA SER A 14 5.14 -3.61 0.78
C SER A 14 6.22 -3.43 1.84
N ILE A 15 6.70 -4.55 2.40
CA ILE A 15 7.92 -4.63 3.20
C ILE A 15 9.16 -4.08 2.46
N SER A 16 9.11 -4.05 1.13
CA SER A 16 10.12 -3.41 0.29
C SER A 16 10.05 -1.88 0.28
N ALA A 17 9.15 -1.22 1.01
CA ALA A 17 9.11 0.24 1.08
C ALA A 17 10.47 0.80 1.54
N GLY A 18 11.20 1.43 0.61
CA GLY A 18 12.62 1.74 0.79
C GLY A 18 13.14 2.74 -0.24
N SER A 19 14.45 2.71 -0.50
CA SER A 19 15.10 3.58 -1.50
C SER A 19 14.80 5.07 -1.33
N ARG A 20 14.81 5.56 -0.08
CA ARG A 20 14.48 6.97 0.27
C ARG A 20 15.36 8.01 -0.43
N ASP A 21 16.57 7.62 -0.84
CA ASP A 21 17.51 8.46 -1.58
C ASP A 21 17.01 8.75 -3.00
N ALA A 22 16.02 8.01 -3.51
CA ALA A 22 15.36 8.26 -4.79
C ALA A 22 14.19 9.27 -4.71
N LEU A 23 13.86 9.81 -3.53
CA LEU A 23 12.73 10.75 -3.40
C LEU A 23 12.92 12.06 -4.20
N ASP A 24 14.17 12.47 -4.44
CA ASP A 24 14.50 13.64 -5.27
C ASP A 24 14.59 13.30 -6.78
N ASP A 25 14.46 12.02 -7.15
CA ASP A 25 14.49 11.50 -8.52
C ASP A 25 13.44 10.38 -8.67
N LEU A 26 12.16 10.73 -8.49
CA LEU A 26 11.05 9.76 -8.46
C LEU A 26 10.91 8.92 -9.74
N GLN A 27 11.43 9.42 -10.86
CA GLN A 27 11.44 8.68 -12.13
C GLN A 27 12.65 7.72 -12.24
N CYS A 28 13.51 7.68 -11.23
CA CYS A 28 14.78 6.96 -11.23
C CYS A 28 15.58 7.24 -12.51
N SER A 29 15.61 8.51 -12.95
CA SER A 29 16.33 8.93 -14.16
C SER A 29 17.83 8.65 -14.07
N SER A 30 18.34 8.60 -12.84
CA SER A 30 19.66 8.10 -12.48
C SER A 30 19.54 6.82 -11.63
N GLY A 31 20.42 5.85 -11.85
CA GLY A 31 20.53 4.67 -10.99
C GLY A 31 19.33 3.72 -11.02
N TRP A 32 18.57 3.68 -12.13
CA TRP A 32 17.42 2.80 -12.28
C TRP A 32 17.76 1.32 -12.03
N SER A 33 16.90 0.66 -11.26
CA SER A 33 16.72 -0.79 -11.24
C SER A 33 15.25 -1.11 -11.00
N ASP A 34 14.84 -2.33 -11.35
CA ASP A 34 13.52 -2.88 -11.06
C ASP A 34 13.20 -2.83 -9.56
N HIS A 35 14.15 -3.25 -8.72
CA HIS A 35 14.02 -3.19 -7.27
C HIS A 35 13.94 -1.76 -6.75
N ARG A 36 14.87 -0.86 -7.14
CA ARG A 36 14.89 0.52 -6.64
C ARG A 36 13.60 1.26 -6.98
N ALA A 37 13.15 1.15 -8.24
CA ALA A 37 11.91 1.77 -8.70
C ALA A 37 10.69 1.20 -7.95
N TYR A 38 10.65 -0.12 -7.71
CA TYR A 38 9.60 -0.76 -6.94
C TYR A 38 9.60 -0.29 -5.46
N GLU A 39 10.75 -0.32 -4.80
CA GLU A 39 10.91 0.06 -3.39
C GLU A 39 10.50 1.51 -3.13
N VAL A 40 10.94 2.46 -3.96
CA VAL A 40 10.54 3.86 -3.82
C VAL A 40 9.05 4.05 -4.10
N SER A 41 8.48 3.33 -5.07
CA SER A 41 7.04 3.38 -5.31
C SER A 41 6.23 2.89 -4.10
N LYS A 42 6.70 1.85 -3.42
CA LYS A 42 6.05 1.32 -2.21
C LYS A 42 6.25 2.23 -1.00
N LEU A 43 7.39 2.91 -0.90
CA LEU A 43 7.57 4.01 0.06
C LEU A 43 6.58 5.15 -0.19
N CYS A 44 6.41 5.57 -1.45
CA CYS A 44 5.43 6.59 -1.83
C CYS A 44 3.98 6.16 -1.51
N ASP A 45 3.61 4.90 -1.76
CA ASP A 45 2.29 4.35 -1.38
C ASP A 45 2.02 4.51 0.12
N ALA A 46 3.02 4.24 0.96
CA ALA A 46 2.88 4.40 2.41
C ALA A 46 2.79 5.89 2.80
N MET A 47 3.69 6.73 2.26
CA MET A 47 3.71 8.17 2.53
C MET A 47 2.40 8.85 2.12
N ILE A 48 1.86 8.52 0.95
CA ILE A 48 0.62 9.15 0.47
C ILE A 48 -0.58 8.74 1.32
N ALA A 49 -0.66 7.49 1.79
CA ALA A 49 -1.72 7.09 2.70
C ALA A 49 -1.68 7.86 4.02
N MET A 50 -0.47 8.03 4.59
CA MET A 50 -0.28 8.81 5.83
C MET A 50 -0.65 10.28 5.63
N GLU A 51 -0.20 10.90 4.54
CA GLU A 51 -0.50 12.30 4.23
C GLU A 51 -2.01 12.53 4.00
N LEU A 52 -2.67 11.60 3.30
CA LEU A 52 -4.12 11.69 3.09
C LEU A 52 -4.88 11.53 4.41
N HIS A 53 -4.41 10.65 5.31
CA HIS A 53 -5.02 10.52 6.63
C HIS A 53 -4.88 11.80 7.45
N ASP A 54 -3.69 12.40 7.47
CA ASP A 54 -3.45 13.64 8.20
C ASP A 54 -4.31 14.80 7.69
N ARG A 55 -4.46 14.93 6.36
CA ARG A 55 -5.25 15.99 5.73
C ARG A 55 -6.76 15.80 5.81
N TYR A 56 -7.22 14.56 5.69
CA TYR A 56 -8.63 14.25 5.40
C TYR A 56 -9.24 13.23 6.35
N GLY A 57 -8.54 12.83 7.42
CA GLY A 57 -9.04 11.89 8.42
C GLY A 57 -10.29 12.38 9.19
N ASP A 58 -10.50 13.69 9.21
CA ASP A 58 -11.57 14.40 9.90
C ASP A 58 -12.83 14.60 9.00
N PRO A 59 -14.02 15.05 9.50
CA PRO A 59 -15.32 14.93 8.83
C PRO A 59 -15.37 15.26 7.33
N PRO A 60 -15.98 14.38 6.51
CA PRO A 60 -16.58 13.08 6.88
C PRO A 60 -15.51 12.07 7.33
N ARG A 61 -15.83 11.14 8.24
CA ARG A 61 -14.89 10.17 8.85
C ARG A 61 -14.22 9.27 7.80
N LEU A 62 -13.16 9.75 7.15
CA LEU A 62 -12.38 8.99 6.19
C LEU A 62 -11.18 8.38 6.91
N THR A 63 -10.93 7.11 6.72
CA THR A 63 -9.66 6.50 7.13
C THR A 63 -8.84 6.12 5.93
N PHE A 64 -7.54 6.37 6.03
CA PHE A 64 -6.57 6.01 5.01
C PHE A 64 -5.56 5.10 5.66
N HIS A 65 -5.42 3.91 5.10
CA HIS A 65 -4.58 2.86 5.63
C HIS A 65 -3.54 2.47 4.61
N THR A 66 -2.40 2.00 5.10
CA THR A 66 -1.42 1.29 4.29
C THR A 66 -0.97 0.05 5.04
N MET A 67 -0.44 -0.92 4.30
CA MET A 67 -0.06 -2.22 4.82
C MET A 67 0.92 -2.92 3.86
N ASP A 68 1.68 -3.88 4.38
CA ASP A 68 2.41 -4.87 3.59
C ASP A 68 1.58 -6.15 3.46
N PRO A 69 1.28 -6.64 2.24
CA PRO A 69 0.50 -7.86 2.05
C PRO A 69 1.29 -9.13 2.33
N GLY A 70 2.58 -9.00 2.63
CA GLY A 70 3.52 -10.10 2.63
C GLY A 70 3.70 -10.69 1.23
N THR A 71 4.37 -11.83 1.20
CA THR A 71 4.68 -12.56 -0.03
C THR A 71 3.49 -13.44 -0.42
N VAL A 72 2.51 -12.90 -1.15
CA VAL A 72 1.32 -13.63 -1.63
C VAL A 72 1.57 -14.23 -3.02
N ASP A 73 1.18 -15.49 -3.21
CA ASP A 73 1.39 -16.29 -4.43
C ASP A 73 0.54 -15.83 -5.63
N THR A 74 0.80 -14.60 -6.06
CA THR A 74 0.19 -13.95 -7.22
C THR A 74 1.01 -14.23 -8.48
N LYS A 75 0.41 -14.02 -9.65
CA LYS A 75 1.15 -14.08 -10.93
C LYS A 75 2.35 -13.12 -10.97
N MET A 76 2.19 -11.94 -10.35
CA MET A 76 3.27 -10.94 -10.25
C MET A 76 4.43 -11.46 -9.41
N LEU A 77 4.15 -12.03 -8.23
CA LEU A 77 5.19 -12.58 -7.36
C LEU A 77 5.96 -13.70 -8.07
N ARG A 78 5.26 -14.64 -8.70
CA ARG A 78 5.88 -15.76 -9.43
C ARG A 78 6.81 -15.30 -10.55
N ALA A 79 6.52 -14.15 -11.16
CA ALA A 79 7.34 -13.61 -12.24
C ALA A 79 8.62 -12.93 -11.74
N GLY A 80 8.66 -12.38 -10.52
CA GLY A 80 9.81 -11.61 -10.03
C GLY A 80 10.53 -12.15 -8.79
N TRP A 81 9.82 -12.82 -7.88
CA TRP A 81 10.32 -13.15 -6.52
C TRP A 81 10.03 -14.59 -6.08
N GLY A 82 9.41 -15.42 -6.92
CA GLY A 82 9.19 -16.84 -6.64
C GLY A 82 7.82 -17.14 -6.04
N GLN A 83 7.76 -18.08 -5.09
CA GLN A 83 6.50 -18.54 -4.50
C GLN A 83 6.19 -17.84 -3.18
N GLY A 84 4.90 -17.72 -2.88
CA GLY A 84 4.40 -17.08 -1.68
C GLY A 84 3.36 -17.90 -0.94
N ALA A 85 2.75 -17.29 0.07
CA ALA A 85 1.60 -17.83 0.76
C ALA A 85 0.40 -17.96 -0.19
N PRO A 86 -0.47 -18.99 -0.03
CA PRO A 86 -1.64 -19.16 -0.87
C PRO A 86 -2.55 -17.92 -0.87
N VAL A 87 -3.08 -17.55 -2.05
CA VAL A 87 -3.97 -16.39 -2.19
C VAL A 87 -5.21 -16.51 -1.28
N SER A 88 -5.68 -17.73 -1.02
CA SER A 88 -6.83 -17.99 -0.13
C SER A 88 -6.61 -17.57 1.32
N THR A 89 -5.36 -17.34 1.75
CA THR A 89 -5.04 -16.89 3.12
C THR A 89 -4.72 -15.39 3.19
N ALA A 90 -4.73 -14.68 2.06
CA ALA A 90 -4.39 -13.24 2.00
C ALA A 90 -5.62 -12.36 2.32
N THR A 91 -6.16 -12.47 3.53
CA THR A 91 -7.44 -11.83 3.94
C THR A 91 -7.29 -10.46 4.59
N THR A 92 -6.09 -10.04 4.98
CA THR A 92 -5.86 -8.81 5.76
C THR A 92 -6.48 -7.57 5.15
N SER A 93 -6.34 -7.38 3.83
CA SER A 93 -6.94 -6.21 3.15
C SER A 93 -8.47 -6.18 3.23
N PHE A 94 -9.12 -7.34 3.20
CA PHE A 94 -10.56 -7.47 3.39
C PHE A 94 -10.96 -7.15 4.83
N GLU A 95 -10.23 -7.68 5.81
CA GLU A 95 -10.46 -7.42 7.24
C GLU A 95 -10.34 -5.91 7.53
N MET A 96 -9.28 -5.26 7.04
CA MET A 96 -9.07 -3.82 7.19
C MET A 96 -10.21 -2.97 6.57
N LEU A 97 -10.75 -3.40 5.43
CA LEU A 97 -11.81 -2.68 4.74
C LEU A 97 -13.22 -2.96 5.29
N THR A 98 -13.41 -4.01 6.09
CA THR A 98 -14.75 -4.44 6.54
C THR A 98 -14.96 -4.43 8.05
N GLU A 99 -13.92 -4.60 8.85
CA GLU A 99 -14.04 -4.67 10.31
C GLU A 99 -14.00 -3.29 10.96
N ASP A 100 -14.82 -3.06 11.99
CA ASP A 100 -14.98 -1.75 12.61
C ASP A 100 -13.73 -1.27 13.37
N GLN A 101 -12.81 -2.17 13.74
CA GLN A 101 -11.57 -1.79 14.43
C GLN A 101 -10.61 -0.95 13.56
N TYR A 102 -10.83 -0.91 12.25
CA TYR A 102 -10.06 -0.13 11.28
C TYR A 102 -10.83 1.11 10.76
N GLN A 103 -11.94 1.47 11.42
CA GLN A 103 -12.73 2.67 11.13
C GLN A 103 -12.31 3.86 11.99
#